data_AF-A0A971BAV9-F1
#
_entry.id   AF-A0A971BAV9-F1
#
_cell.length_a   1.000
_cell.length_b   1.000
_cell.length_c   1.000
_cell.angle_alpha   90.00
_cell.angle_beta   90.00
_cell.angle_gamma   90.00
#
_symmetry.space_group_name_H-M   'P 1'
#
loop_
_entity.id
_entity.type
_entity.pdbx_description
1 polymer ?
#
loop_
_entity_poly.entity_id
_entity_poly.type
_entity_poly.pdbx_seq_one_letter_code
_entity_poly.pdbx_strand_id
1 'polypeptide(L)' 'FSSTVKGLLTCELSMGQMLDDVKIANKGRLPISFFGRSGGMLPETEEIINAVIKMREELANE' A
#
# COMPACT_ATOMS: atom_id res chain seq x y z
N PHE A 1 -8.63 -10.84 6.44
CA PHE A 1 -8.88 -10.36 5.07
C PHE A 1 -9.61 -11.44 4.30
N SER A 2 -10.37 -11.08 3.26
CA SER A 2 -10.99 -12.05 2.35
C SER A 2 -9.92 -12.90 1.66
N SER A 3 -10.22 -14.16 1.33
CA SER A 3 -9.33 -15.09 0.63
C SER A 3 -8.99 -14.67 -0.80
N THR A 4 -9.74 -13.73 -1.37
CA THR A 4 -9.52 -13.18 -2.71
C THR A 4 -8.52 -12.04 -2.75
N VAL A 5 -8.15 -11.46 -1.61
CA VAL A 5 -7.19 -10.35 -1.52
C VAL A 5 -5.79 -10.87 -1.78
N LYS A 6 -5.03 -10.18 -2.64
CA LYS A 6 -3.66 -10.56 -3.04
C LYS A 6 -2.56 -9.73 -2.40
N GLY A 7 -2.88 -8.51 -1.97
CA GLY A 7 -1.96 -7.61 -1.30
C GLY A 7 -2.69 -6.43 -0.67
N LEU A 8 -1.97 -5.66 0.14
CA LEU A 8 -2.47 -4.47 0.81
C LEU A 8 -1.63 -3.27 0.37
N LEU A 9 -2.29 -2.19 -0.07
CA LEU A 9 -1.63 -0.92 -0.34
C LEU A 9 -2.01 0.09 0.75
N THR A 10 -1.02 0.74 1.33
CA THR A 10 -1.20 1.82 2.30
C THR A 10 -0.88 3.15 1.63
N CYS A 11 -1.87 4.04 1.55
CA CYS A 11 -1.73 5.38 0.98
C CYS A 11 -1.77 6.43 2.10
N GLU A 12 -0.71 7.23 2.25
CA GLU A 12 -0.58 8.15 3.38
C GLU A 12 -0.05 9.54 2.99
N LEU A 13 -0.44 10.56 3.75
CA LEU A 13 0.21 11.87 3.78
C LEU A 13 1.28 11.95 4.89
N SER A 14 1.94 10.83 5.14
CA SER A 14 2.88 10.60 6.23
C SER A 14 4.02 9.70 5.74
N MET A 15 5.01 9.46 6.61
CA MET A 15 6.12 8.54 6.34
C MET A 15 5.84 7.10 6.81
N GLY A 16 4.56 6.69 6.90
CA GLY A 16 4.17 5.32 7.25
C GLY A 16 3.75 5.13 8.70
N GLN A 17 3.13 6.14 9.31
CA GLN A 17 2.60 6.04 10.67
C GLN A 17 1.49 4.98 10.76
N MET A 18 0.59 4.94 9.77
CA MET A 18 -0.47 3.92 9.71
C MET A 18 0.04 2.58 9.16
N LEU A 19 1.09 2.59 8.32
CA LEU A 19 1.72 1.39 7.78
C LEU A 19 2.10 0.39 8.88
N ASP A 20 2.59 0.87 10.02
CA ASP A 20 2.98 -0.03 11.12
C ASP A 20 1.76 -0.70 11.78
N ASP A 21 0.65 0.02 11.96
CA ASP A 21 -0.62 -0.57 12.41
C ASP A 21 -1.12 -1.64 11.43
N VAL A 22 -0.99 -1.37 10.12
CA VAL A 22 -1.38 -2.32 9.08
C VAL A 22 -0.49 -3.56 9.10
N LYS A 23 0.83 -3.42 9.28
CA LYS A 23 1.75 -4.56 9.46
C LYS A 23 1.36 -5.40 10.66
N ILE A 24 1.06 -4.78 11.80
CA ILE A 24 0.64 -5.45 13.03
C ILE A 24 -0.67 -6.22 12.82
N ALA A 25 -1.67 -5.59 12.21
CA ALA A 25 -2.96 -6.22 11.93
C ALA A 25 -2.83 -7.39 10.93
N ASN A 26 -1.94 -7.22 9.94
CA ASN A 26 -1.70 -8.20 8.91
C ASN A 26 -0.97 -9.45 9.42
N LYS A 27 -0.06 -9.32 10.39
CA LYS A 27 0.75 -10.44 10.92
C LYS A 27 1.47 -11.23 9.81
N GLY A 28 1.93 -10.54 8.76
CA GLY A 28 2.63 -11.15 7.63
C GLY A 28 1.78 -12.03 6.71
N ARG A 29 0.44 -11.99 6.79
CA ARG A 29 -0.44 -12.84 5.96
C ARG A 29 -0.44 -12.45 4.49
N LEU A 30 -0.35 -11.15 4.20
CA LEU A 30 -0.36 -10.59 2.85
C LEU A 30 0.84 -9.68 2.64
N PRO A 31 1.38 -9.58 1.42
CA PRO A 31 2.35 -8.55 1.06
C PRO A 31 1.73 -7.15 1.22
N ILE A 32 2.55 -6.20 1.67
CA ILE A 32 2.14 -4.82 1.93
C ILE A 32 3.02 -3.87 1.12
N SER A 33 2.38 -3.04 0.30
CA SER A 33 3.01 -1.92 -0.40
C SER A 33 2.64 -0.60 0.28
N PHE A 34 3.52 0.40 0.13
CA PHE A 34 3.36 1.72 0.72
C PHE A 34 3.52 2.80 -0.35
N PHE A 35 2.57 3.72 -0.36
CA PHE A 35 2.59 4.94 -1.15
C PHE A 35 2.36 6.14 -0.23
N GLY A 36 3.44 6.87 0.07
CA GLY A 36 3.40 8.01 0.98
C GLY A 36 3.87 9.29 0.32
N ARG A 37 3.24 10.41 0.64
CA ARG A 37 3.76 11.76 0.39
C ARG A 37 3.91 12.52 1.70
N SER A 38 5.06 13.14 1.91
CA SER A 38 5.29 14.08 3.02
C SER A 38 5.20 15.52 2.52
N GLY A 39 4.66 16.43 3.32
CA GLY A 39 4.68 17.89 3.02
C GLY A 39 3.35 18.51 2.60
N GLY A 40 2.22 17.84 2.84
CA GLY A 40 0.88 18.43 2.71
C GLY A 40 0.30 18.49 1.29
N MET A 41 1.05 18.07 0.28
CA MET A 41 0.52 17.93 -1.08
C MET A 41 -0.26 16.63 -1.20
N LEU A 42 -1.57 16.73 -1.49
CA LEU A 42 -2.42 15.57 -1.75
C LEU A 42 -1.90 14.84 -3.01
N PRO A 43 -1.82 13.50 -3.01
CA PRO A 43 -1.53 12.75 -4.23
C PRO A 43 -2.68 12.87 -5.21
N GLU A 44 -2.34 12.96 -6.49
CA GLU A 44 -3.32 12.88 -7.56
C GLU A 44 -3.83 11.45 -7.73
N THR A 45 -5.05 11.31 -8.26
CA THR A 45 -5.67 10.00 -8.52
C THR A 45 -4.76 9.10 -9.37
N GLU A 46 -4.09 9.69 -10.37
CA GLU A 46 -3.17 8.99 -11.27
C GLU A 46 -1.97 8.39 -10.52
N GLU A 47 -1.46 9.06 -9.50
CA GLU A 47 -0.33 8.55 -8.71
C GLU A 47 -0.74 7.32 -7.89
N ILE A 48 -1.96 7.33 -7.34
CA ILE A 48 -2.51 6.18 -6.60
C ILE A 48 -2.74 5.01 -7.56
N ILE A 49 -3.26 5.26 -8.75
CA ILE A 49 -3.44 4.23 -9.79
C ILE A 49 -2.08 3.58 -10.11
N ASN A 50 -1.05 4.38 -10.36
CA ASN A 50 0.28 3.88 -10.66
C ASN A 50 0.88 3.06 -9.51
N ALA A 51 0.64 3.47 -8.25
CA ALA A 51 1.06 2.68 -7.09
C ALA A 51 0.36 1.31 -7.02
N VAL A 52 -0.93 1.24 -7.36
CA VAL A 52 -1.68 -0.02 -7.43
C VAL A 52 -1.19 -0.91 -8.56
N ILE A 53 -0.92 -0.34 -9.74
CA ILE A 53 -0.39 -1.09 -10.89
C ILE A 53 0.98 -1.68 -10.53
N LYS A 54 1.88 -0.88 -9.97
CA LYS A 54 3.19 -1.33 -9.52
C LYS A 54 3.09 -2.46 -8.49
N MET A 55 2.25 -2.30 -7.46
CA MET A 55 1.99 -3.37 -6.50
C MET A 55 1.52 -4.64 -7.21
N ARG A 56 0.59 -4.53 -8.16
CA ARG A 56 0.06 -5.68 -8.88
C ARG A 56 1.13 -6.40 -9.71
N GLU A 57 2.05 -5.67 -10.32
CA GLU A 57 3.16 -6.24 -11.07
C GLU A 57 4.14 -6.97 -10.16
N GLU A 58 4.49 -6.37 -9.01
CA GLU A 58 5.34 -7.01 -7.98
C GLU A 58 4.74 -8.34 -7.53
N LEU A 59 3.42 -8.38 -7.27
CA LEU A 59 2.70 -9.60 -6.89
C LEU A 59 2.58 -10.66 -7.98
N ALA A 60 2.71 -10.27 -9.25
CA ALA A 60 2.63 -11.21 -10.37
C ALA A 60 3.98 -11.91 -10.63
N ASN A 61 5.07 -11.36 -10.08
CA ASN A 61 6.42 -11.86 -10.24
C ASN A 61 6.89 -12.77 -9.07
N GLU A 62 6.06 -12.92 -8.04
CA GLU A 62 6.24 -13.84 -6.89
C GLU A 62 5.39 -15.10 -7.04
#